data_AF-A0A945MVZ4-F1
#
_entry.id   AF-A0A945MVZ4-F1
#
_cell.length_a   1.000
_cell.length_b   1.000
_cell.length_c   1.000
_cell.angle_alpha   90.00
_cell.angle_beta   90.00
_cell.angle_gamma   90.00
#
_symmetry.space_group_name_H-M   'P 1'
#
loop_
_entity.id
_entity.type
_entity.pdbx_description
1 polymer ?
#
loop_
_entity_poly.entity_id
_entity_poly.type
_entity_poly.pdbx_seq_one_letter_code
_entity_poly.pdbx_strand_id
1 'polypeptide(L)'
;MDTLDVSPVHSLARAAINCLRQADGRRAEIALPNGDVAALTYKGPSLPEFIPDSIADYEMVRTQTPGWSASHRLTLTCPLVVYDLCWNEDEPLRILTFCRGDWEQGFMEAVI
;
A
#
# COMPACT_ATOMS: atom_id res chain seq x y z
N MET A 1 17.24 -14.46 -16.38
CA MET A 1 16.50 -13.19 -16.45
C MET A 1 15.34 -13.38 -15.50
N ASP A 2 15.62 -13.23 -14.22
CA ASP A 2 14.64 -13.46 -13.16
C ASP A 2 13.57 -12.39 -13.28
N THR A 3 12.37 -12.78 -13.67
CA THR A 3 11.18 -12.03 -13.32
C THR A 3 11.19 -11.94 -11.81
N LEU A 4 11.67 -10.82 -11.26
CA LEU A 4 11.46 -10.46 -9.87
C LEU A 4 9.96 -10.66 -9.64
N ASP A 5 9.59 -11.71 -8.91
CA ASP A 5 8.23 -11.94 -8.46
C ASP A 5 7.93 -10.78 -7.50
N VAL A 6 7.47 -9.66 -8.06
CA VAL A 6 7.13 -8.48 -7.29
C VAL A 6 5.95 -8.88 -6.42
N SER A 7 6.20 -9.03 -5.12
CA SER A 7 5.17 -9.41 -4.15
C SER A 7 3.89 -8.59 -4.39
N PRO A 8 2.69 -9.20 -4.32
CA PRO A 8 1.42 -8.51 -4.53
C PRO A 8 1.30 -7.22 -3.73
N VAL A 9 1.87 -7.19 -2.52
CA VAL A 9 1.95 -6.00 -1.67
C VAL A 9 2.66 -4.85 -2.39
N HIS A 10 3.85 -5.07 -2.96
CA HIS A 10 4.58 -4.02 -3.67
C HIS A 10 3.87 -3.58 -4.95
N SER A 11 3.29 -4.53 -5.69
CA SER A 11 2.53 -4.22 -6.91
C SER A 11 1.34 -3.31 -6.60
N LEU A 12 0.58 -3.64 -5.56
CA LEU A 12 -0.55 -2.82 -5.09
C LEU A 12 -0.09 -1.47 -4.53
N ALA A 13 0.98 -1.43 -3.73
CA ALA A 13 1.55 -0.18 -3.22
C ALA A 13 1.91 0.78 -4.36
N ARG A 14 2.64 0.27 -5.37
CA ARG A 14 3.09 1.05 -6.52
C ARG A 14 1.91 1.56 -7.34
N ALA A 15 0.92 0.72 -7.62
CA ALA A 15 -0.30 1.11 -8.32
C ALA A 15 -1.06 2.20 -7.54
N ALA A 16 -1.29 2.00 -6.25
CA ALA A 16 -1.99 2.96 -5.39
C ALA A 16 -1.26 4.32 -5.29
N ILE A 17 0.07 4.32 -5.15
CA ILE A 17 0.85 5.57 -5.16
C ILE A 17 0.73 6.28 -6.52
N ASN A 18 0.77 5.55 -7.64
CA ASN A 18 0.59 6.15 -8.95
C ASN A 18 -0.80 6.77 -9.12
N CYS A 19 -1.86 6.13 -8.65
CA CYS A 19 -3.21 6.72 -8.63
C CYS A 19 -3.23 8.02 -7.80
N LEU A 20 -2.63 7.98 -6.60
CA LEU A 20 -2.56 9.16 -5.74
C LEU A 20 -1.77 10.31 -6.39
N ARG A 21 -0.71 10.01 -7.14
CA ARG A 21 0.07 11.01 -7.90
C ARG A 21 -0.74 11.70 -9.00
N GLN A 22 -1.65 10.96 -9.63
CA GLN A 22 -2.55 11.50 -10.66
C GLN A 22 -3.72 12.30 -10.06
N ALA A 23 -3.99 12.09 -8.77
CA ALA A 23 -5.00 12.81 -8.00
C ALA A 23 -4.38 13.97 -7.18
N ASP A 24 -4.84 14.17 -5.94
CA ASP A 24 -4.40 15.25 -5.03
C ASP A 24 -3.18 14.89 -4.15
N GLY A 25 -2.64 13.68 -4.33
CA GLY A 25 -1.52 13.16 -3.54
C GLY A 25 -1.87 12.63 -2.15
N ARG A 26 -3.14 12.66 -1.74
CA ARG A 26 -3.61 12.32 -0.39
C ARG A 26 -4.76 11.33 -0.41
N ARG A 27 -5.69 11.46 -1.35
CA ARG A 27 -6.89 10.64 -1.47
C ARG A 27 -7.25 10.43 -2.93
N ALA A 28 -7.83 9.26 -3.20
CA ALA A 28 -8.43 8.95 -4.48
C ALA A 28 -9.56 7.95 -4.27
N GLU A 29 -10.57 8.00 -5.14
CA GLU A 29 -11.62 6.99 -5.23
C GLU A 29 -11.54 6.34 -6.61
N ILE A 30 -11.60 5.01 -6.64
CA ILE A 30 -11.46 4.20 -7.85
C ILE A 30 -12.70 3.32 -7.94
N ALA A 31 -13.45 3.45 -9.03
CA ALA A 31 -14.54 2.54 -9.33
C ALA A 31 -13.97 1.19 -9.77
N LEU A 32 -14.38 0.12 -9.11
CA LEU A 32 -13.97 -1.24 -9.42
C LEU A 32 -14.92 -1.88 -10.46
N PRO A 33 -14.46 -2.89 -11.24
CA PRO A 33 -15.28 -3.55 -12.26
C PRO A 33 -16.56 -4.21 -11.74
N ASN A 34 -16.57 -4.60 -10.46
CA ASN A 34 -17.72 -5.20 -9.80
C ASN A 34 -18.77 -4.16 -9.32
N GLY A 35 -18.52 -2.87 -9.53
CA GLY A 35 -19.39 -1.77 -9.12
C GLY A 35 -19.09 -1.20 -7.73
N ASP A 36 -18.14 -1.78 -6.99
CA ASP A 36 -17.66 -1.22 -5.72
C ASP A 36 -16.78 0.01 -5.95
N VAL A 37 -16.50 0.76 -4.88
CA VAL A 37 -15.53 1.86 -4.89
C VAL A 37 -14.41 1.56 -3.90
N ALA A 38 -13.18 1.53 -4.41
CA ALA A 38 -11.98 1.49 -3.59
C ALA A 38 -11.55 2.92 -3.23
N ALA A 39 -11.40 3.19 -1.94
CA ALA A 39 -10.89 4.47 -1.45
C ALA A 39 -9.42 4.34 -1.02
N LEU A 40 -8.55 5.15 -1.64
CA LEU A 40 -7.15 5.31 -1.27
C LEU A 40 -6.99 6.49 -0.32
N THR A 41 -6.17 6.31 0.72
CA THR A 41 -5.72 7.40 1.58
C THR A 41 -4.23 7.26 1.86
N TYR A 42 -3.53 8.39 1.82
CA TYR A 42 -2.13 8.50 2.17
C TYR A 42 -1.89 9.57 3.23
N LYS A 43 -1.12 9.19 4.26
CA LYS A 43 -0.65 10.08 5.33
C LYS A 43 0.87 10.08 5.36
N GLY A 44 1.45 11.26 5.21
CA GLY A 44 2.89 11.51 5.30
C GLY A 44 3.23 12.94 4.89
N PRO A 45 4.52 13.31 4.88
CA PRO A 45 4.96 14.65 4.48
C PRO A 45 4.65 14.92 3.00
N SER A 46 5.08 14.02 2.12
CA SER A 46 4.81 14.02 0.67
C SER A 46 4.63 12.58 0.19
N LEU A 47 4.06 12.37 -1.00
CA LEU A 47 4.12 11.06 -1.63
C LEU A 47 5.59 10.67 -1.85
N PRO A 48 5.98 9.43 -1.59
CA PRO A 48 7.35 9.02 -1.77
C PRO A 48 7.65 8.80 -3.25
N GLU A 49 8.90 8.97 -3.65
CA GLU A 49 9.35 8.66 -5.01
C GLU A 49 9.40 7.14 -5.23
N PHE A 50 9.85 6.41 -4.21
CA PHE A 50 10.01 4.95 -4.23
C PHE A 50 9.32 4.29 -3.02
N ILE A 51 8.86 3.06 -3.22
CA ILE A 51 8.37 2.20 -2.15
C ILE A 51 9.54 1.29 -1.72
N PRO A 52 9.84 1.14 -0.41
CA PRO A 52 10.85 0.19 0.04
C PRO A 52 10.59 -1.22 -0.51
N ASP A 53 11.63 -1.89 -1.00
CA ASP A 53 11.50 -3.22 -1.62
C ASP A 53 11.42 -4.37 -0.61
N SER A 54 11.75 -4.10 0.66
CA SER A 54 11.72 -5.08 1.73
C SER A 54 10.47 -4.91 2.60
N ILE A 55 9.96 -6.04 3.11
CA ILE A 55 8.88 -6.09 4.10
C ILE A 55 9.50 -6.53 5.42
N ALA A 56 9.13 -5.85 6.51
CA ALA A 56 9.57 -6.19 7.85
C ALA A 56 9.10 -7.61 8.21
N ASP A 57 10.03 -8.46 8.60
CA ASP A 57 9.71 -9.78 9.11
C ASP A 57 9.18 -9.73 10.55
N TYR A 58 8.67 -10.86 11.01
CA TYR A 58 8.12 -10.99 12.36
C TYR A 58 9.13 -10.64 13.46
N GLU A 59 10.40 -11.03 13.30
CA GLU A 59 11.42 -10.79 14.32
C GLU A 59 11.78 -9.31 14.44
N MET A 60 11.87 -8.61 13.30
CA MET A 60 12.07 -7.17 13.25
C MET A 60 10.94 -6.41 13.93
N VAL A 61 9.68 -6.81 13.68
CA VAL A 61 8.52 -6.21 14.34
C VAL A 61 8.51 -6.52 15.84
N ARG A 62 8.82 -7.76 16.22
CA ARG A 62 8.77 -8.25 17.62
C ARG A 62 9.82 -7.63 18.51
N THR A 63 11.03 -7.43 18.01
CA THR A 63 12.19 -7.02 18.83
C THR A 63 12.33 -5.52 19.00
N GLN A 64 11.43 -4.74 18.40
CA GLN A 64 11.59 -3.30 18.36
C GLN A 64 11.07 -2.58 19.60
N THR A 65 11.87 -1.66 20.15
CA THR A 65 11.48 -0.83 21.31
C THR A 65 12.21 0.52 21.26
N PRO A 66 11.51 1.67 21.41
CA PRO A 66 10.06 1.81 21.58
C PRO A 66 9.28 1.39 20.32
N GLY A 67 7.94 1.31 20.44
CA GLY A 67 7.08 1.00 19.29
C GLY A 67 7.33 1.97 18.12
N TRP A 68 7.38 1.44 16.91
CA TRP A 68 7.73 2.18 15.69
C TRP A 68 6.83 3.38 15.43
N SER A 69 7.45 4.48 15.01
CA SER A 69 6.77 5.64 14.45
C SER A 69 7.04 5.69 12.96
N ALA A 70 5.99 5.59 12.13
CA ALA A 70 6.10 5.64 10.67
C ALA A 70 5.76 7.03 10.15
N SER A 71 6.57 7.54 9.22
CA SER A 71 6.35 8.82 8.54
C SER A 71 5.36 8.70 7.37
N HIS A 72 5.18 7.49 6.86
CA HIS A 72 4.30 7.19 5.73
C HIS A 72 3.28 6.11 6.11
N ARG A 73 2.03 6.31 5.68
CA ARG A 73 0.97 5.32 5.76
C ARG A 73 0.10 5.36 4.51
N LEU A 74 -0.13 4.21 3.91
CA LEU A 74 -0.98 4.00 2.74
C LEU A 74 -2.10 3.04 3.11
N THR A 75 -3.34 3.43 2.86
CA THR A 75 -4.53 2.63 3.19
C THR A 75 -5.44 2.54 1.97
N LEU A 76 -5.95 1.34 1.68
CA LEU A 76 -7.00 1.07 0.70
C LEU A 76 -8.18 0.41 1.40
N THR A 77 -9.37 0.95 1.14
CA THR A 77 -10.64 0.50 1.72
C THR A 77 -11.60 0.04 0.64
N CYS A 78 -12.18 -1.15 0.77
CA CYS A 78 -13.16 -1.71 -0.17
C CYS A 78 -13.95 -2.91 0.44
N PRO A 79 -15.12 -2.72 1.09
CA PRO A 79 -15.60 -1.51 1.77
C PRO A 79 -14.98 -1.31 3.16
N LEU A 80 -14.25 -2.32 3.65
CA LEU A 80 -13.43 -2.27 4.87
C LEU A 80 -11.97 -2.04 4.50
N VAL A 81 -11.12 -1.75 5.49
CA VAL A 81 -9.67 -1.68 5.25
C VAL A 81 -9.18 -3.08 4.86
N VAL A 82 -8.81 -3.24 3.59
CA VAL A 82 -8.31 -4.50 3.02
C VAL A 82 -6.80 -4.48 2.84
N TYR A 83 -6.20 -3.29 2.88
CA TYR A 83 -4.77 -3.08 2.68
C TYR A 83 -4.32 -1.83 3.42
N ASP A 84 -3.35 -1.98 4.32
CA ASP A 84 -2.81 -0.88 5.14
C ASP A 84 -1.33 -1.12 5.40
N LEU A 85 -0.50 -0.20 4.90
CA LEU A 85 0.95 -0.23 5.02
C LEU A 85 1.47 1.00 5.75
N CYS A 86 2.58 0.84 6.48
CA CYS A 86 3.35 1.98 6.99
C CYS A 86 4.87 1.74 6.89
N TRP A 87 5.64 2.83 6.75
CA TRP A 87 7.11 2.79 6.64
C TRP A 87 7.77 4.14 6.91
N ASN A 88 9.10 4.12 7.01
CA ASN A 88 10.00 5.26 6.90
C ASN A 88 10.90 5.08 5.65
N GLU A 89 11.52 6.14 5.14
CA GLU A 89 12.24 6.11 3.84
C GLU A 89 13.34 5.03 3.75
N ASP A 90 14.04 4.76 4.86
CA ASP A 90 15.13 3.78 4.92
C ASP A 90 14.78 2.50 5.68
N GLU A 91 13.49 2.27 5.92
CA GLU A 91 13.03 1.14 6.71
C GLU A 91 12.06 0.24 5.91
N PRO A 92 12.04 -1.08 6.17
CA PRO A 92 11.14 -1.99 5.48
C PRO A 92 9.66 -1.63 5.67
N LEU A 93 8.85 -1.97 4.66
CA LEU A 93 7.39 -1.87 4.74
C LEU A 93 6.85 -2.72 5.87
N ARG A 94 5.82 -2.20 6.55
CA ARG A 94 5.03 -2.97 7.50
C ARG A 94 3.63 -3.14 6.98
N ILE A 95 3.17 -4.38 7.02
CA ILE A 95 1.79 -4.71 6.70
C ILE A 95 0.99 -4.67 8.00
N LEU A 96 0.15 -3.65 8.15
CA LEU A 96 -0.78 -3.54 9.27
C LEU A 96 -2.07 -4.34 8.99
N THR A 97 -2.49 -4.39 7.72
CA THR A 97 -3.61 -5.19 7.26
C THR A 97 -3.37 -5.59 5.80
N PHE A 98 -3.58 -6.85 5.48
CA PHE A 98 -3.65 -7.32 4.11
C PHE A 98 -4.61 -8.50 4.00
N CYS A 99 -5.78 -8.24 3.44
CA CYS A 99 -6.81 -9.23 3.21
C CYS A 99 -6.80 -9.60 1.73
N ARG A 100 -6.73 -10.89 1.41
CA ARG A 100 -6.79 -11.37 0.03
C ARG A 100 -8.24 -11.40 -0.47
N GLY A 101 -8.44 -11.19 -1.78
CA GLY A 101 -9.74 -11.34 -2.41
C GLY A 101 -9.84 -10.70 -3.80
N ASP A 102 -11.04 -10.73 -4.37
CA ASP A 102 -11.30 -10.25 -5.74
C ASP A 102 -11.02 -8.74 -5.91
N TRP A 103 -11.02 -7.98 -4.82
CA TRP A 103 -10.69 -6.56 -4.82
C TRP A 103 -9.27 -6.29 -5.35
N GLU A 104 -8.31 -7.19 -5.12
CA GLU A 104 -6.91 -6.98 -5.55
C GLU A 104 -6.85 -6.91 -7.08
N GLN A 105 -7.48 -7.89 -7.74
CA GLN A 105 -7.56 -7.95 -9.19
C GLN A 105 -8.41 -6.82 -9.73
N GLY A 106 -9.60 -6.58 -9.16
CA GLY A 106 -10.48 -5.49 -9.59
C GLY A 106 -9.83 -4.11 -9.48
N PHE A 107 -9.05 -3.88 -8.42
CA PHE A 107 -8.27 -2.67 -8.27
C PHE A 107 -7.18 -2.56 -9.32
N MET A 108 -6.39 -3.62 -9.54
CA MET A 108 -5.34 -3.61 -10.57
C MET A 108 -5.90 -3.39 -11.97
N GLU A 109 -7.05 -3.99 -12.32
CA GLU A 109 -7.72 -3.76 -13.60
C GLU A 109 -8.22 -2.32 -13.78
N ALA A 110 -8.61 -1.65 -12.69
CA ALA A 110 -9.12 -0.28 -12.73
C ALA A 110 -8.02 0.80 -12.85
N VAL A 111 -6.76 0.45 -12.60
CA VAL A 111 -5.65 1.42 -12.47
C VAL A 111 -4.50 1.19 -13.46
N ILE A 112 -4.59 0.15 -14.29
CA ILE A 112 -3.67 -0.13 -15.41
C ILE A 112 -4.14 0.61 -16.67
#